data_AF-A0A848Z891-F1
#
_entry.id   AF-A0A848Z891-F1
#
_cell.length_a   1.000
_cell.length_b   1.000
_cell.length_c   1.000
_cell.angle_alpha   90.00
_cell.angle_beta   90.00
_cell.angle_gamma   90.00
#
_symmetry.space_group_name_H-M   'P 1'
#
loop_
_entity.id
_entity.type
_entity.pdbx_description
1 polymer ?
#
loop_
_entity_poly.entity_id
_entity_poly.type
_entity_poly.pdbx_seq_one_letter_code
_entity_poly.pdbx_strand_id
1 'polypeptide(L)'
;VGLVGGFVAYGLGLLVWPYSALTASPLGRNHMAMATWTLAYWTVLCVLFWRLGDLLWAGANRWLALVLSAVGVAVLTITGTLGGSLSGNPSAVSEIVRMAGWETYTTFYVPSLTLAIMVGASVVLLVLGFWGRRTRG
;
A
#
# COMPACT_ATOMS: atom_id res chain seq x y z
N VAL A 1 6.18 12.16 3.15
CA VAL A 1 7.20 11.18 2.75
C VAL A 1 6.58 9.93 2.11
N GLY A 2 5.65 9.22 2.77
CA GLY A 2 5.09 7.98 2.21
C GLY A 2 4.30 8.11 0.90
N LEU A 3 3.54 9.19 0.70
CA LEU A 3 2.87 9.48 -0.58
C LEU A 3 3.87 9.66 -1.72
N VAL A 4 4.89 10.49 -1.48
CA VAL A 4 6.00 10.72 -2.43
C VAL A 4 6.76 9.41 -2.66
N GLY A 5 7.01 8.62 -1.62
CA GLY A 5 7.64 7.30 -1.71
C GLY A 5 6.82 6.31 -2.55
N GLY A 6 5.50 6.30 -2.41
CA GLY A 6 4.60 5.48 -3.25
C GLY A 6 4.57 5.94 -4.71
N PHE A 7 4.56 7.25 -4.95
CA PHE A 7 4.58 7.81 -6.30
C PHE A 7 5.93 7.57 -7.00
N VAL A 8 7.03 7.73 -6.27
CA VAL A 8 8.38 7.41 -6.72
C VAL A 8 8.53 5.91 -6.95
N ALA A 9 8.04 5.05 -6.07
CA ALA A 9 8.12 3.59 -6.26
C ALA A 9 7.31 3.14 -7.49
N TYR A 10 6.09 3.65 -7.67
CA TYR A 10 5.25 3.30 -8.82
C TYR A 10 5.81 3.86 -10.13
N GLY A 11 6.20 5.13 -10.11
CA GLY A 11 6.79 5.82 -11.26
C GLY A 11 8.14 5.25 -11.67
N LEU A 12 9.07 5.06 -10.70
CA LEU A 12 10.36 4.43 -10.95
C LEU A 12 10.19 2.96 -11.36
N GLY A 13 9.24 2.22 -10.77
CA GLY A 13 8.94 0.85 -11.19
C GLY A 13 8.69 0.77 -12.70
N LEU A 14 7.85 1.65 -13.24
CA LEU A 14 7.52 1.72 -14.67
C LEU A 14 8.59 2.40 -15.55
N LEU A 15 9.39 3.30 -14.99
CA LEU A 15 10.49 3.98 -15.71
C LEU A 15 11.74 3.11 -15.82
N VAL A 16 12.01 2.28 -14.81
CA VAL A 16 13.20 1.41 -14.76
C VAL A 16 12.93 0.08 -15.46
N TRP A 17 11.70 -0.45 -15.38
CA TRP A 17 11.33 -1.70 -16.04
C TRP A 17 10.08 -1.53 -16.91
N PRO A 18 10.10 -2.01 -18.17
CA PRO A 18 8.91 -1.99 -19.01
C PRO A 18 7.81 -2.90 -18.41
N TYR A 19 6.55 -2.54 -18.64
CA TYR A 19 5.39 -3.28 -18.11
C TYR A 19 5.43 -4.78 -18.44
N SER A 20 5.92 -5.14 -19.64
CA SER A 20 6.13 -6.55 -20.04
C SER A 20 7.11 -7.29 -19.12
N ALA A 21 8.19 -6.65 -18.67
CA ALA A 21 9.16 -7.25 -17.75
C ALA A 21 8.59 -7.39 -16.33
N LEU A 22 7.84 -6.39 -15.86
CA LEU A 22 7.19 -6.43 -14.54
C LEU A 22 6.09 -7.48 -14.48
N THR A 23 5.39 -7.73 -15.58
CA THR A 23 4.33 -8.75 -15.68
C THR A 23 4.84 -10.12 -16.08
N ALA A 24 6.11 -10.28 -16.47
CA ALA A 24 6.67 -11.57 -16.84
C ALA A 24 6.99 -12.46 -15.63
N SER A 25 7.29 -11.87 -14.47
CA SER A 25 7.72 -12.61 -13.27
C SER A 25 6.77 -12.42 -12.07
N PRO A 26 6.69 -13.41 -11.15
CA PRO A 26 5.99 -13.24 -9.87
C PRO A 26 6.47 -12.06 -9.04
N LEU A 27 7.79 -11.88 -8.98
CA LEU A 27 8.41 -10.79 -8.23
C LEU A 27 7.99 -9.42 -8.78
N GLY A 28 7.99 -9.25 -10.11
CA GLY A 28 7.57 -8.00 -10.75
C GLY A 28 6.10 -7.67 -10.52
N ARG A 29 5.20 -8.67 -10.59
CA ARG A 29 3.77 -8.45 -10.32
C ARG A 29 3.52 -8.12 -8.84
N ASN A 30 4.23 -8.78 -7.92
CA ASN A 30 4.16 -8.47 -6.50
C ASN A 30 4.65 -7.05 -6.20
N HIS A 31 5.75 -6.62 -6.82
CA HIS A 31 6.24 -5.25 -6.69
C HIS A 31 5.21 -4.23 -7.17
N MET A 32 4.64 -4.43 -8.36
CA MET A 32 3.61 -3.54 -8.92
C MET A 32 2.36 -3.46 -8.05
N ALA A 33 1.89 -4.61 -7.53
CA ALA A 33 0.76 -4.65 -6.63
C ALA A 33 1.06 -3.86 -5.34
N MET A 34 2.20 -4.10 -4.70
CA MET A 34 2.59 -3.42 -3.46
C MET A 34 2.86 -1.92 -3.65
N ALA A 35 3.44 -1.52 -4.79
CA ALA A 35 3.59 -0.11 -5.14
C ALA A 35 2.22 0.59 -5.28
N THR A 36 1.26 -0.07 -5.93
CA THR A 36 -0.12 0.44 -6.06
C THR A 36 -0.78 0.57 -4.69
N TRP A 37 -0.65 -0.45 -3.83
CA TRP A 37 -1.19 -0.45 -2.47
C TRP A 37 -0.56 0.64 -1.60
N THR A 38 0.76 0.79 -1.66
CA THR A 38 1.48 1.85 -0.94
C THR A 38 0.97 3.22 -1.34
N LEU A 39 0.86 3.48 -2.66
CA LEU A 39 0.37 4.76 -3.17
C LEU A 39 -1.06 5.04 -2.70
N ALA A 40 -1.97 4.06 -2.86
CA ALA A 40 -3.37 4.21 -2.44
C ALA A 40 -3.48 4.46 -0.93
N TYR A 41 -2.79 3.65 -0.12
CA TYR A 41 -2.81 3.74 1.34
C TYR A 41 -2.33 5.10 1.83
N TRP A 42 -1.16 5.55 1.35
CA TRP A 42 -0.61 6.84 1.74
C TRP A 42 -1.42 8.02 1.20
N THR A 43 -2.10 7.87 0.05
CA THR A 43 -3.03 8.89 -0.44
C THR A 43 -4.20 9.07 0.52
N VAL A 44 -4.83 7.96 0.94
CA VAL A 44 -5.93 8.01 1.91
C VAL A 44 -5.46 8.60 3.24
N LEU A 45 -4.30 8.16 3.75
CA LEU A 45 -3.73 8.72 4.98
C LEU A 45 -3.46 10.22 4.87
N CYS A 46 -2.87 10.69 3.77
CA CYS A 46 -2.65 12.12 3.54
C CYS A 46 -3.96 12.89 3.51
N VAL A 47 -4.99 12.38 2.83
CA VAL A 47 -6.32 13.01 2.80
C VAL A 47 -6.93 13.05 4.20
N LEU A 48 -6.84 11.98 4.99
CA LEU A 48 -7.33 11.95 6.36
C LEU A 48 -6.60 12.96 7.24
N PHE A 49 -5.28 13.01 7.16
CA PHE A 49 -4.45 13.94 7.94
C PHE A 49 -4.78 15.39 7.58
N TRP A 50 -4.96 15.67 6.29
CA TRP A 50 -5.34 16.99 5.81
C TRP A 50 -6.75 17.40 6.24
N ARG A 51 -7.71 16.46 6.20
CA ARG A 51 -9.13 16.74 6.53
C ARG A 51 -9.38 16.87 8.02
N LEU A 52 -8.73 16.04 8.84
CA LEU A 52 -8.97 15.98 10.28
C LEU A 52 -8.03 16.91 11.05
N GLY A 53 -6.85 17.23 10.51
CA GLY A 53 -5.89 18.14 11.13
C GLY A 53 -5.63 17.77 12.59
N ASP A 54 -5.84 18.74 13.48
CA ASP A 54 -5.59 18.58 14.93
C ASP A 54 -6.52 17.56 15.60
N LEU A 55 -7.72 17.32 15.06
CA LEU A 55 -8.68 16.35 15.62
C LEU A 55 -8.14 14.92 15.56
N LEU A 56 -7.26 14.64 14.60
CA LEU A 56 -6.61 13.34 14.49
C LEU A 56 -5.62 13.10 15.63
N TRP A 57 -5.01 14.15 16.15
CA TRP A 57 -4.03 14.09 17.23
C TRP A 57 -4.65 14.25 18.62
N ALA A 58 -5.95 14.52 18.70
CA ALA A 58 -6.68 14.66 19.94
C ALA A 58 -7.03 13.30 20.57
N GLY A 59 -6.78 13.17 21.88
CA GLY A 59 -7.26 12.04 22.68
C GLY A 59 -6.81 10.66 22.17
N ALA A 60 -7.77 9.76 21.96
CA ALA A 60 -7.50 8.40 21.50
C ALA A 60 -7.15 8.32 20.00
N ASN A 61 -7.54 9.32 19.20
CA ASN A 61 -7.33 9.32 17.75
C ASN A 61 -5.84 9.32 17.39
N ARG A 62 -4.97 9.90 18.23
CA ARG A 62 -3.51 9.90 18.02
C ARG A 62 -2.93 8.50 17.93
N TRP A 63 -3.45 7.56 18.73
CA TRP A 63 -2.98 6.18 18.73
C TRP A 63 -3.42 5.47 17.46
N LEU A 64 -4.64 5.74 17.00
CA LEU A 64 -5.10 5.25 15.70
C LEU A 64 -4.24 5.80 14.55
N ALA A 65 -3.93 7.09 14.57
CA ALA A 65 -3.06 7.73 13.59
C ALA A 65 -1.65 7.13 13.56
N LEU A 66 -1.09 6.83 14.74
CA LEU A 66 0.20 6.15 14.88
C LEU A 66 0.17 4.74 14.32
N VAL A 67 -0.85 3.93 14.65
CA VAL A 67 -1.00 2.57 14.14
C VAL A 67 -1.15 2.58 12.62
N LEU A 68 -2.00 3.45 12.07
CA LEU A 68 -2.16 3.58 10.62
C LEU A 68 -0.83 4.02 9.95
N SER A 69 -0.12 4.97 10.53
CA SER A 69 1.18 5.39 10.01
C SER A 69 2.21 4.25 10.04
N ALA A 70 2.25 3.47 11.12
CA ALA A 70 3.14 2.32 11.25
C ALA A 70 2.83 1.24 10.20
N VAL A 71 1.55 0.95 9.96
CA VAL A 71 1.12 0.06 8.87
C VAL A 71 1.57 0.60 7.51
N GLY A 72 1.39 1.90 7.26
CA GLY A 72 1.84 2.54 6.02
C GLY A 72 3.35 2.45 5.80
N VAL A 73 4.14 2.58 6.87
CA VAL A 73 5.60 2.39 6.83
C VAL A 73 5.94 0.93 6.50
N ALA A 74 5.27 -0.04 7.13
CA ALA A 74 5.50 -1.45 6.84
C ALA A 74 5.24 -1.80 5.36
N VAL A 75 4.11 -1.33 4.81
CA VAL A 75 3.74 -1.55 3.39
C VAL A 75 4.74 -0.88 2.44
N LEU A 76 5.20 0.34 2.76
CA LEU A 76 6.23 1.03 1.99
C LEU A 76 7.57 0.27 2.02
N THR A 77 7.99 -0.22 3.20
CA THR A 77 9.22 -1.00 3.35
C THR A 77 9.17 -2.27 2.51
N ILE A 78 8.07 -3.03 2.56
CA ILE A 78 7.88 -4.23 1.74
C ILE A 78 7.98 -3.90 0.24
N THR A 79 7.35 -2.80 -0.20
CA THR A 79 7.41 -2.34 -1.60
C THR A 79 8.84 -2.04 -2.03
N GLY A 80 9.59 -1.31 -1.20
CA GLY A 80 10.99 -0.99 -1.43
C GLY A 80 11.87 -2.25 -1.49
N THR A 81 11.64 -3.20 -0.59
CA THR A 81 12.30 -4.50 -0.59
C THR A 81 12.07 -5.29 -1.87
N LEU A 82 10.83 -5.34 -2.37
CA LEU A 82 10.52 -5.98 -3.65
C LEU A 82 11.23 -5.30 -4.83
N GLY A 83 11.33 -3.97 -4.82
CA GLY A 83 12.09 -3.21 -5.81
C GLY A 83 13.59 -3.49 -5.74
N GLY A 84 14.14 -3.59 -4.53
CA GLY A 84 15.53 -4.00 -4.28
C GLY A 84 15.82 -5.38 -4.86
N SER A 85 14.95 -6.35 -4.62
CA SER A 85 15.06 -7.69 -5.21
C SER A 85 15.00 -7.69 -6.73
N LEU A 86 14.19 -6.83 -7.37
CA LEU A 86 14.18 -6.66 -8.83
C LEU A 86 15.51 -6.11 -9.37
N SER A 87 16.20 -5.29 -8.58
CA SER A 87 17.55 -4.78 -8.90
C SER A 87 18.68 -5.73 -8.51
N GLY A 88 18.38 -6.96 -8.07
CA GLY A 88 19.37 -7.95 -7.65
C GLY A 88 19.97 -7.70 -6.26
N ASN A 89 19.36 -6.84 -5.45
CA ASN A 89 19.81 -6.50 -4.09
C ASN A 89 18.72 -6.80 -3.05
N PRO A 90 18.48 -8.09 -2.74
CA PRO A 90 17.48 -8.49 -1.75
C PRO A 90 17.86 -8.03 -0.35
N SER A 91 16.86 -7.57 0.42
CA SER A 91 17.07 -7.05 1.78
C SER A 91 16.71 -8.09 2.86
N ALA A 92 17.19 -7.88 4.09
CA ALA A 92 16.82 -8.71 5.26
C ALA A 92 15.30 -8.75 5.53
N VAL A 93 14.55 -7.74 5.06
CA VAL A 93 13.08 -7.73 5.15
C VAL A 93 12.45 -8.84 4.31
N SER A 94 13.06 -9.24 3.18
CA SER A 94 12.57 -10.38 2.39
C SER A 94 12.57 -11.66 3.20
N GLU A 95 13.57 -11.84 4.07
CA GLU A 95 13.69 -12.99 4.96
C GLU A 95 12.61 -13.00 6.04
N ILE A 96 12.30 -11.83 6.62
CA ILE A 96 11.22 -11.68 7.60
C ILE A 96 9.85 -11.96 6.98
N VAL A 97 9.62 -11.44 5.77
CA VAL A 97 8.37 -11.67 5.03
C VAL A 97 8.23 -13.15 4.65
N ARG A 98 9.35 -13.81 4.31
CA ARG A 98 9.39 -15.26 4.10
C ARG A 98 9.08 -16.04 5.37
N MET A 99 9.64 -15.66 6.53
CA MET A 99 9.29 -16.26 7.82
C MET A 99 7.80 -16.09 8.17
N ALA A 100 7.18 -15.00 7.72
CA ALA A 100 5.74 -14.78 7.83
C ALA A 100 4.91 -15.60 6.82
N GLY A 101 5.53 -16.48 6.05
CA GLY A 101 4.89 -17.40 5.11
C GLY A 101 4.67 -16.83 3.70
N TRP A 102 5.18 -15.62 3.40
CA TRP A 102 5.06 -15.04 2.07
C TRP A 102 6.40 -15.09 1.33
N GLU A 103 6.54 -16.03 0.39
CA GLU A 103 7.72 -16.12 -0.46
C GLU A 103 7.61 -15.13 -1.64
N THR A 104 8.32 -14.02 -1.54
CA THR A 104 8.26 -12.91 -2.52
C THR A 104 8.61 -13.31 -3.96
N TYR A 105 9.43 -14.36 -4.15
CA TYR A 105 9.88 -14.83 -5.46
C TYR A 105 8.90 -15.78 -6.16
N THR A 106 8.03 -16.46 -5.41
CA THR A 106 7.21 -17.57 -5.95
C THR A 106 5.73 -17.42 -5.64
N THR A 107 5.36 -16.64 -4.63
CA THR A 107 3.96 -16.51 -4.19
C THR A 107 3.23 -15.50 -5.07
N PHE A 108 2.33 -16.01 -5.90
CA PHE A 108 1.30 -15.23 -6.59
C PHE A 108 0.01 -15.36 -5.81
N TYR A 109 -0.37 -14.35 -5.02
CA TYR A 109 -1.67 -14.45 -4.37
C TYR A 109 -2.26 -13.07 -4.04
N VAL A 110 -2.95 -12.48 -5.00
CA VAL A 110 -4.21 -11.80 -4.64
C VAL A 110 -5.30 -12.70 -5.21
N PRO A 111 -5.86 -13.64 -4.43
CA PRO A 111 -6.93 -14.48 -4.92
C PRO A 111 -8.06 -13.57 -5.37
N SER A 112 -8.75 -13.95 -6.44
CA SER A 112 -9.82 -13.14 -7.04
C SER A 112 -10.86 -12.70 -6.01
N LEU A 113 -11.06 -13.52 -4.96
CA LEU A 113 -11.91 -13.20 -3.81
C LEU A 113 -11.38 -12.01 -2.99
N THR A 114 -10.09 -11.96 -2.64
CA THR A 114 -9.50 -10.82 -1.92
C THR A 114 -9.58 -9.55 -2.77
N LEU A 115 -9.34 -9.66 -4.07
CA LEU A 115 -9.53 -8.56 -5.02
C LEU A 115 -10.98 -8.07 -5.03
N ALA A 116 -11.95 -8.97 -5.08
CA ALA A 116 -13.37 -8.64 -5.03
C ALA A 116 -13.77 -7.99 -3.69
N ILE A 117 -13.24 -8.49 -2.57
CA ILE A 117 -13.45 -7.91 -1.23
C ILE A 117 -12.89 -6.49 -1.17
N MET A 118 -11.69 -6.25 -1.70
CA MET A 118 -11.07 -4.93 -1.73
C MET A 118 -11.87 -3.92 -2.57
N VAL A 119 -12.35 -4.35 -3.73
CA VAL A 119 -13.24 -3.53 -4.58
C VAL A 119 -14.56 -3.25 -3.85
N GLY A 120 -15.18 -4.28 -3.27
CA GLY A 120 -16.42 -4.15 -2.50
C GLY A 120 -16.27 -3.21 -1.31
N ALA A 121 -15.21 -3.36 -0.51
CA ALA A 121 -14.90 -2.49 0.61
C ALA A 121 -14.68 -1.04 0.17
N SER A 122 -14.01 -0.81 -0.97
CA SER A 122 -13.81 0.52 -1.54
C SER A 122 -15.14 1.18 -1.91
N VAL A 123 -16.04 0.44 -2.56
CA VAL A 123 -17.39 0.92 -2.89
C VAL A 123 -18.19 1.24 -1.63
N VAL A 124 -18.16 0.35 -0.62
CA VAL A 124 -18.84 0.57 0.67
C VAL A 124 -18.32 1.84 1.35
N LEU A 125 -17.00 2.04 1.43
CA LEU A 125 -16.40 3.23 2.02
C LEU A 125 -16.80 4.51 1.29
N LEU A 126 -16.86 4.47 -0.05
CA LEU A 126 -17.37 5.59 -0.84
C LEU A 126 -18.84 5.89 -0.50
N VAL A 127 -19.70 4.88 -0.49
CA VAL A 127 -21.13 5.03 -0.16
C VAL A 127 -21.30 5.60 1.24
N LEU A 128 -20.61 5.06 2.25
CA LEU A 128 -20.64 5.57 3.62
C LEU A 128 -20.15 7.02 3.70
N GLY A 129 -19.10 7.37 2.96
CA GLY A 129 -18.58 8.74 2.89
C GLY A 129 -19.52 9.73 2.21
N PHE A 130 -20.33 9.28 1.24
CA PHE A 130 -21.41 10.10 0.65
C PHE A 130 -22.61 10.21 1.59
N TRP A 131 -22.98 9.14 2.28
CA TRP A 131 -24.12 9.13 3.19
C TRP A 131 -23.86 9.98 4.44
N GLY A 132 -22.68 9.86 5.05
CA GLY A 132 -22.28 10.67 6.21
C GLY A 132 -22.18 12.18 5.91
N ARG A 133 -22.07 12.57 4.63
CA ARG A 133 -22.18 13.98 4.22
C ARG A 133 -23.62 14.50 4.24
N ARG A 134 -24.62 13.64 4.02
CA ARG A 134 -26.04 14.04 3.98
C ARG A 134 -26.66 14.20 5.37
N THR A 135 -26.13 13.51 6.39
CA THR A 135 -26.64 13.60 7.77
C THR A 135 -26.07 14.75 8.58
N ARG A 136 -25.08 15.48 8.05
CA ARG A 136 -24.49 16.68 8.66
C ARG A 136 -24.84 17.99 7.93
N GLY A 137 -25.65 17.90 6.88
CA GLY A 137 -26.17 19.05 6.12
C GLY A 137 -27.59 19.39 6.53
#